data_AF-W1YD91-F1
#
_entry.id   AF-W1YD91-F1
#
_cell.length_a   1.000
_cell.length_b   1.000
_cell.length_c   1.000
_cell.angle_alpha   90.00
_cell.angle_beta   90.00
_cell.angle_gamma   90.00
#
_symmetry.space_group_name_H-M   'P 1'
#
loop_
_entity.id
_entity.type
_entity.pdbx_description
1 polymer ?
#
loop_
_entity_poly.entity_id
_entity_poly.type
_entity_poly.pdbx_seq_one_letter_code
_entity_poly.pdbx_strand_id
1 'polypeptide(L)'
;DRLHSTAHSHHRIILTEIMGHRAGWLALGAGIAGGADVILLPEVPYDVDAIVAKIERRRSHGSTFSVIAVAEGALNTATRMAPAQDIAKATG
;
A
#
# COMPACT_ATOMS: atom_id res chain seq x y z
N ASP A 1 1.36 32.17 -5.01
CA ASP A 1 2.56 32.98 -4.77
C ASP A 1 2.76 33.04 -3.26
N ARG A 2 3.79 32.50 -2.61
CA ARG A 2 5.18 32.14 -2.97
C ARG A 2 5.51 30.87 -2.18
N LEU A 3 5.70 29.71 -2.81
CA LEU A 3 7.01 29.18 -3.23
C LEU A 3 8.07 29.21 -2.11
N HIS A 4 8.48 27.99 -1.74
CA HIS A 4 9.60 27.56 -0.88
C HIS A 4 9.24 27.43 0.61
N SER A 5 9.14 26.22 1.16
CA SER A 5 10.18 25.17 1.10
C SER A 5 9.78 23.92 0.31
N THR A 6 10.54 23.67 -0.75
CA THR A 6 10.62 22.42 -1.49
C THR A 6 11.20 21.31 -0.62
N ALA A 7 10.38 20.33 -0.24
CA ALA A 7 10.82 18.95 -0.05
C ALA A 7 9.59 18.06 0.17
N HIS A 8 8.91 17.62 -0.89
CA HIS A 8 8.31 16.28 -0.91
C HIS A 8 7.76 15.82 -2.28
N SER A 9 8.10 16.50 -3.37
CA SER A 9 7.84 15.95 -4.70
C SER A 9 8.94 14.95 -5.03
N HIS A 10 8.74 13.65 -4.78
CA HIS A 10 9.35 12.52 -5.53
C HIS A 10 9.08 11.12 -4.92
N HIS A 11 8.30 10.98 -3.84
CA HIS A 11 7.98 9.68 -3.24
C HIS A 11 6.54 9.27 -3.50
N ARG A 12 6.30 8.40 -4.50
CA ARG A 12 4.94 7.99 -4.90
C ARG A 12 4.54 6.66 -4.30
N ILE A 13 3.36 6.58 -3.70
CA ILE A 13 2.73 5.31 -3.34
C ILE A 13 1.66 5.03 -4.39
N ILE A 14 1.75 3.88 -5.04
CA ILE A 14 0.80 3.42 -6.06
C ILE A 14 -0.01 2.29 -5.44
N LEU A 15 -1.31 2.50 -5.30
CA LEU A 15 -2.27 1.51 -4.82
C LEU A 15 -2.98 0.92 -6.04
N THR A 16 -2.92 -0.40 -6.20
CA THR A 16 -3.63 -1.12 -7.25
C THR A 16 -4.61 -2.08 -6.61
N GLU A 17 -5.90 -1.76 -6.72
CA GLU A 17 -6.97 -2.65 -6.27
C GLU A 17 -7.20 -3.75 -7.31
N ILE A 18 -7.34 -4.99 -6.83
CA ILE A 18 -7.45 -6.18 -7.64
C ILE A 18 -8.72 -6.92 -7.24
N MET A 19 -9.59 -7.11 -8.22
CA MET A 19 -10.82 -7.87 -8.05
C MET A 19 -10.53 -9.30 -7.63
N GLY A 20 -11.42 -9.86 -6.82
CA GLY A 20 -11.25 -11.21 -6.27
C GLY A 20 -12.24 -11.54 -5.16
N HIS A 21 -13.15 -10.62 -4.85
CA HIS A 21 -14.11 -10.75 -3.77
C HIS A 21 -13.43 -11.13 -2.44
N ARG A 22 -13.54 -12.40 -2.03
CA ARG A 22 -12.97 -12.92 -0.76
C ARG A 22 -11.68 -13.73 -0.94
N ALA A 23 -11.14 -13.84 -2.15
CA ALA A 23 -9.96 -14.64 -2.43
C ALA A 23 -8.79 -13.74 -2.87
N GLY A 24 -7.63 -13.92 -2.22
CA GLY A 24 -6.43 -13.14 -2.48
C GLY A 24 -5.56 -13.63 -3.64
N TRP A 25 -5.90 -14.78 -4.25
CA TRP A 25 -5.00 -15.45 -5.21
C TRP A 25 -4.63 -14.59 -6.42
N LEU A 26 -5.57 -13.79 -6.95
CA LEU A 26 -5.31 -12.85 -8.05
C LEU A 26 -4.37 -11.74 -7.61
N ALA A 27 -4.60 -11.16 -6.43
CA ALA A 27 -3.74 -10.11 -5.88
C ALA A 27 -2.34 -10.62 -5.55
N LEU A 28 -2.21 -11.84 -5.06
CA LEU A 28 -0.93 -12.50 -4.81
C LEU A 28 -0.16 -12.73 -6.11
N GLY A 29 -0.80 -13.36 -7.11
CA GLY A 29 -0.17 -13.65 -8.39
C GLY A 29 0.23 -12.38 -9.14
N ALA A 30 -0.68 -11.42 -9.26
CA ALA A 30 -0.42 -10.14 -9.94
C ALA A 30 0.58 -9.28 -9.16
N GLY A 31 0.53 -9.28 -7.83
CA GLY A 31 1.49 -8.56 -6.99
C GLY A 31 2.91 -9.10 -7.14
N ILE A 32 3.09 -10.42 -7.12
CA ILE A 32 4.41 -11.05 -7.35
C ILE A 32 4.90 -10.76 -8.78
N ALA A 33 4.06 -10.99 -9.78
CA ALA A 33 4.41 -10.79 -11.18
C ALA A 33 4.70 -9.31 -11.51
N GLY A 34 3.99 -8.38 -10.87
CA GLY A 34 4.14 -6.94 -11.04
C GLY A 34 5.22 -6.30 -10.16
N GLY A 35 5.87 -7.07 -9.29
CA GLY A 35 6.88 -6.55 -8.38
C GLY A 35 6.33 -5.61 -7.31
N ALA A 36 5.14 -5.89 -6.78
CA ALA A 36 4.56 -5.15 -5.67
C ALA A 36 5.44 -5.27 -4.41
N ASP A 37 5.58 -4.17 -3.70
CA ASP A 37 6.39 -4.07 -2.48
C ASP A 37 5.64 -4.58 -1.24
N VAL A 38 4.32 -4.47 -1.30
CA VAL A 38 3.35 -4.95 -0.32
C VAL A 38 2.17 -5.56 -1.10
N ILE A 39 1.69 -6.70 -0.63
CA ILE A 39 0.49 -7.37 -1.16
C ILE A 39 -0.46 -7.58 0.02
N LEU A 40 -1.68 -7.04 -0.08
CA LEU A 40 -2.72 -7.19 0.93
C LEU A 40 -3.73 -8.24 0.48
N LEU A 41 -4.01 -9.20 1.36
CA LEU A 41 -4.85 -10.36 1.07
C LEU A 41 -6.02 -10.46 2.07
N PRO A 42 -7.21 -10.95 1.67
CA PRO A 42 -8.30 -11.22 2.60
C PRO A 42 -7.95 -12.30 3.62
N GLU A 43 -7.08 -13.26 3.26
CA GLU A 43 -6.65 -14.35 4.14
C GLU A 43 -5.68 -13.91 5.23
N VAL A 44 -5.04 -12.74 5.07
CA VAL A 44 -4.06 -12.19 6.02
C VAL A 44 -4.44 -10.74 6.32
N PRO A 45 -5.23 -10.49 7.38
CA PRO A 45 -5.56 -9.14 7.81
C PRO A 45 -4.29 -8.32 8.03
N TYR A 46 -4.34 -7.04 7.63
CA TYR A 46 -3.17 -6.17 7.67
C TYR A 46 -3.21 -5.17 8.82
N ASP A 47 -2.05 -4.63 9.14
CA ASP A 47 -1.86 -3.51 10.05
C ASP A 47 -1.28 -2.34 9.24
N VAL A 48 -1.91 -1.17 9.37
CA VAL A 48 -1.49 0.05 8.68
C VAL A 48 -0.10 0.48 9.13
N ASP A 49 0.23 0.35 10.42
CA ASP A 49 1.52 0.77 10.96
C ASP A 49 2.65 -0.11 10.40
N ALA A 50 2.39 -1.40 10.18
CA ALA A 50 3.34 -2.31 9.54
C ALA A 50 3.59 -1.92 8.07
N ILE A 51 2.55 -1.47 7.35
CA ILE A 51 2.67 -0.98 5.96
C ILE A 51 3.49 0.31 5.92
N VAL A 52 3.18 1.27 6.80
CA VAL A 52 3.92 2.53 6.92
C VAL A 52 5.40 2.25 7.23
N ALA A 53 5.68 1.40 8.22
CA ALA A 53 7.05 1.03 8.57
C ALA A 53 7.80 0.37 7.40
N LYS A 54 7.13 -0.47 6.60
CA LYS A 54 7.72 -1.06 5.39
C LYS A 54 8.06 0.00 4.35
N ILE A 55 7.16 0.94 4.08
CA ILE A 55 7.36 2.03 3.12
C ILE A 55 8.51 2.92 3.56
N GLU A 56 8.52 3.35 4.82
CA GLU A 56 9.59 4.19 5.39
C GLU A 56 10.94 3.48 5.36
N ARG A 57 10.98 2.18 5.65
CA ARG A 57 12.22 1.40 5.49
C ARG A 57 12.66 1.37 4.03
N ARG A 58 11.77 1.17 3.07
CA ARG A 58 12.16 1.19 1.64
C ARG A 58 12.68 2.56 1.23
N ARG A 59 12.04 3.61 1.72
CA ARG A 59 12.43 5.01 1.50
C ARG A 59 13.82 5.30 2.08
N SER A 60 14.11 4.85 3.30
CA SER A 60 15.42 5.03 3.94
C SER A 60 16.55 4.32 3.17
N HIS A 61 16.21 3.31 2.35
CA HIS A 61 17.13 2.61 1.46
C HIS A 61 17.16 3.20 0.03
N GLY A 62 16.62 4.39 -0.18
CA GLY A 62 16.69 5.13 -1.45
C GLY A 62 15.53 4.87 -2.42
N SER A 63 14.48 4.14 -2.02
CA SER A 63 13.32 3.93 -2.90
C SER A 63 12.52 5.23 -3.06
N THR A 64 12.23 5.60 -4.31
CA THR A 64 11.44 6.79 -4.66
C THR A 64 9.96 6.48 -4.91
N PHE A 65 9.56 5.22 -4.84
CA PHE A 65 8.17 4.84 -4.93
C PHE A 65 7.91 3.54 -4.17
N SER A 66 6.64 3.22 -3.93
CA SER A 66 6.21 1.90 -3.48
C SER A 66 4.92 1.51 -4.17
N VAL A 67 4.85 0.26 -4.63
CA VAL A 67 3.65 -0.33 -5.24
C VAL A 67 2.99 -1.25 -4.23
N ILE A 68 1.70 -1.07 -4.01
CA ILE A 68 0.90 -1.85 -3.08
C ILE A 68 -0.23 -2.49 -3.87
N ALA A 69 -0.20 -3.82 -4.00
CA ALA A 69 -1.29 -4.60 -4.57
C ALA A 69 -2.31 -4.90 -3.47
N VAL A 70 -3.58 -4.58 -3.73
CA VAL A 70 -4.64 -4.64 -2.73
C VAL A 70 -5.75 -5.55 -3.25
N ALA A 71 -5.98 -6.70 -2.62
CA ALA A 71 -7.18 -7.47 -2.90
C ALA A 71 -8.44 -6.69 -2.47
N GLU A 72 -9.49 -6.72 -3.28
CA GLU A 72 -10.81 -6.13 -2.99
C GLU A 72 -11.30 -6.45 -1.56
N GLY A 73 -11.13 -7.70 -1.12
CA GLY A 73 -11.54 -8.18 0.20
C GLY A 73 -10.50 -8.03 1.32
N ALA A 74 -9.39 -7.33 1.12
CA ALA A 74 -8.37 -7.18 2.16
C ALA A 74 -8.94 -6.42 3.38
N LEU A 75 -8.57 -6.90 4.58
CA LEU A 75 -9.17 -6.45 5.84
C LEU A 75 -8.14 -5.83 6.76
N ASN A 76 -8.45 -4.62 7.25
CA ASN A 76 -7.70 -4.01 8.35
C ASN A 76 -7.99 -4.75 9.67
N THR A 77 -6.94 -5.07 10.42
CA THR A 77 -7.03 -5.69 11.75
C THR A 77 -7.82 -4.84 12.75
N ALA A 78 -7.73 -3.51 12.66
CA ALA A 78 -8.37 -2.59 13.62
C ALA A 78 -9.82 -2.24 13.26
N THR A 79 -10.10 -1.94 11.99
CA THR A 79 -11.37 -1.33 11.56
C THR A 79 -12.27 -2.25 10.75
N ARG A 80 -11.76 -3.37 10.22
CA ARG A 80 -12.41 -4.17 9.16
C ARG A 80 -12.87 -3.32 7.95
N MET A 81 -12.25 -2.15 7.72
CA MET A 81 -12.55 -1.26 6.59
C MET A 81 -11.69 -1.59 5.37
N ALA A 82 -12.08 -1.03 4.21
CA ALA A 82 -11.41 -1.23 2.94
C ALA A 82 -10.07 -0.44 2.84
N PRO A 83 -9.07 -0.94 2.11
CA PRO A 83 -7.67 -0.57 2.36
C PRO A 83 -7.21 0.74 1.73
N ALA A 84 -7.83 1.15 0.62
CA ALA A 84 -7.40 2.31 -0.14
C ALA A 84 -7.48 3.62 0.68
N GLN A 85 -8.52 3.77 1.49
CA GLN A 85 -8.72 4.99 2.30
C GLN A 85 -7.84 5.03 3.54
N ASP A 86 -7.61 3.88 4.17
CA ASP A 86 -6.83 3.77 5.41
C ASP A 86 -5.35 4.08 5.15
N ILE A 87 -4.79 3.49 4.08
CA ILE A 87 -3.37 3.65 3.74
C ILE A 87 -3.09 5.06 3.25
N ALA A 88 -3.95 5.61 2.38
CA ALA A 88 -3.76 6.96 1.85
C ALA A 88 -3.75 8.04 2.94
N LYS A 89 -4.56 7.88 4.00
CA LYS A 89 -4.59 8.81 5.14
C LYS A 89 -3.35 8.70 6.04
N ALA A 90 -2.81 7.49 6.20
CA ALA A 90 -1.67 7.26 7.09
C ALA A 90 -0.32 7.65 6.47
N THR A 91 -0.23 7.68 5.14
CA THR A 91 1.02 7.95 4.40
C THR A 91 1.09 9.34 3.74
N GLY A 92 0.04 10.16 3.87
CA GLY A 92 -0.02 11.54 3.36
C GLY A 92 0.37 12.56 4.41
#